data_AF-A0A937MTX0-F1
#
_entry.id   AF-A0A937MTX0-F1
#
_cell.length_a   1.000
_cell.length_b   1.000
_cell.length_c   1.000
_cell.angle_alpha   90.00
_cell.angle_beta   90.00
_cell.angle_gamma   90.00
#
_symmetry.space_group_name_H-M   'P 1'
#
loop_
_entity.id
_entity.type
_entity.pdbx_description
1 polymer ?
#
loop_
_entity_poly.entity_id
_entity_poly.type
_entity_poly.pdbx_seq_one_letter_code
_entity_poly.pdbx_strand_id
1 'polypeptide(L)'
;MNAPKTLPYQVDPGQRPHETPDDEISLLDILYLLAKNKNIILSITVVITLLAMGYVLSVPPVYRSTIGFLMPTEIPLPKSIATKDANEIQNIIEETKTSLYQKFLMQIQSYYFQQEVFDRGNFLEKFVDNPNGSVKSAVVVLGMNEAITLTGIPAKNTDTPALNTKVFDNPAFLEMEGSKPEAMAEYLNALVKAGIEKIHIDDHLFNAIDQRLKTISAKKEFLLSQEKNKHRKEIELEKNILDKKIELKMNKREKEITLKKKLR
;
A
#
# COMPACT_ATOMS: atom_id res chain seq x y z
N MET A 1 89.95 8.81 35.62
CA MET A 1 90.46 10.06 36.23
C MET A 1 89.27 10.92 36.59
N ASN A 2 88.96 10.93 37.89
CA ASN A 2 88.05 11.73 38.70
C ASN A 2 86.77 12.36 38.07
N ALA A 3 85.65 11.77 38.48
CA ALA A 3 84.30 12.29 38.36
C ALA A 3 84.08 13.60 39.17
N PRO A 4 83.14 14.46 38.75
CA PRO A 4 82.89 15.76 39.36
C PRO A 4 82.29 15.67 40.77
N LYS A 5 82.78 16.54 41.66
CA LYS A 5 82.30 16.74 43.04
C LYS A 5 80.84 17.21 43.03
N THR A 6 79.98 16.47 43.75
CA THR A 6 78.64 16.90 44.13
C THR A 6 78.73 17.90 45.29
N LEU A 7 78.09 19.06 45.13
CA LEU A 7 77.81 19.99 46.23
C LEU A 7 76.39 19.70 46.76
N PRO A 8 76.18 19.70 48.08
CA PRO A 8 74.89 19.38 48.67
C PRO A 8 73.85 20.49 48.43
N TYR A 9 72.65 20.03 48.10
CA TYR A 9 71.40 20.78 47.97
C TYR A 9 71.11 21.59 49.25
N GLN A 10 71.15 22.92 49.14
CA GLN A 10 70.65 23.81 50.19
C GLN A 10 69.13 23.88 50.12
N VAL A 11 68.48 23.54 51.23
CA VAL A 11 67.05 23.72 51.46
C VAL A 11 66.81 25.18 51.83
N ASP A 12 66.04 25.89 51.02
CA ASP A 12 65.60 27.26 51.24
C ASP A 12 64.47 27.29 52.30
N PRO A 13 64.62 27.99 53.44
CA PRO A 13 63.63 28.02 54.53
C PRO A 13 62.47 28.99 54.24
N GLY A 14 61.85 28.86 53.07
CA GLY A 14 60.78 29.74 52.58
C GLY A 14 59.44 29.05 52.26
N GLN A 15 59.29 27.75 52.47
CA GLN A 15 58.03 27.05 52.18
C GLN A 15 57.02 27.20 53.32
N ARG A 16 56.03 28.09 53.13
CA ARG A 16 54.76 28.02 53.87
C ARG A 16 53.96 26.79 53.40
N PRO A 17 53.11 26.19 54.24
CA PRO A 17 52.24 25.10 53.80
C PRO A 17 51.38 25.58 52.64
N HIS A 18 51.30 24.79 51.56
CA HIS A 18 50.28 24.99 50.54
C HIS A 18 48.92 24.73 51.20
N GLU A 19 48.25 25.80 51.64
CA GLU A 19 46.81 25.80 51.81
C GLU A 19 46.22 25.45 50.44
N THR A 20 45.61 24.28 50.34
CA THR A 20 44.73 23.97 49.23
C THR A 20 43.48 24.81 49.48
N PRO A 21 43.09 25.72 48.56
CA PRO A 21 41.86 26.48 48.77
C PRO A 21 40.71 25.48 48.85
N ASP A 22 39.93 25.54 49.93
CA ASP A 22 38.65 24.86 50.04
C ASP A 22 37.78 25.30 48.85
N ASP A 23 37.72 24.46 47.83
CA ASP A 23 36.99 24.66 46.58
C ASP A 23 35.47 24.44 46.78
N GLU A 24 34.94 24.89 47.91
CA GLU A 24 33.51 24.86 48.21
C GLU A 24 32.81 26.02 47.47
N ILE A 25 32.30 25.71 46.27
CA ILE A 25 31.54 26.65 45.46
C ILE A 25 30.22 26.99 46.18
N SER A 26 30.17 28.15 46.83
CA SER A 26 28.98 28.64 47.49
C SER A 26 27.92 29.13 46.49
N LEU A 27 26.71 28.55 46.54
CA LEU A 27 25.60 28.89 45.62
C LEU A 27 25.19 30.37 45.69
N LEU A 28 25.34 30.99 46.86
CA LEU A 28 25.05 32.40 47.08
C LEU A 28 26.04 33.32 46.34
N ASP A 29 27.31 32.94 46.25
CA ASP A 29 28.32 33.72 45.52
C ASP A 29 28.07 33.70 44.02
N ILE A 30 27.60 32.56 43.48
CA ILE A 30 27.16 32.48 42.08
C ILE A 30 25.95 33.38 41.83
N LEU A 31 24.94 33.34 42.71
CA LEU A 31 23.74 34.18 42.60
C LEU A 31 24.07 35.67 42.70
N TYR A 32 24.98 36.05 43.59
CA TYR A 32 25.46 37.43 43.72
C TYR A 32 26.22 37.87 42.45
N LEU A 33 27.09 37.03 41.91
CA LEU A 33 27.81 37.30 40.66
C LEU A 33 26.85 37.45 39.48
N LEU A 34 25.80 36.64 39.43
CA LEU A 34 24.74 36.69 38.41
C LEU A 34 23.92 37.98 38.52
N ALA A 35 23.50 38.35 39.74
CA ALA A 35 22.76 39.58 40.01
C ALA A 35 23.60 40.83 39.72
N LYS A 36 24.90 40.80 40.02
CA LYS A 36 25.86 41.87 39.70
C LYS A 36 26.00 42.07 38.19
N ASN A 37 26.01 40.99 37.42
CA ASN A 37 26.17 41.02 35.97
C ASN A 37 24.83 40.96 35.21
N LYS A 38 23.70 41.23 35.87
CA LYS A 38 22.34 41.13 35.27
C LYS A 38 22.19 41.90 33.96
N ASN A 39 22.87 43.03 33.82
CA ASN A 39 22.81 43.86 32.62
C ASN A 39 23.54 43.20 31.43
N ILE A 40 24.65 42.50 31.69
CA ILE A 40 25.39 41.75 30.67
C ILE A 40 24.55 40.56 30.21
N ILE A 41 23.95 39.84 31.15
CA ILE A 41 23.06 38.71 30.88
C ILE A 41 21.88 39.18 30.04
N LEU A 42 21.19 40.25 30.47
CA LEU A 42 20.06 40.82 29.73
C LEU A 42 20.46 41.24 28.31
N SER A 43 21.61 41.92 28.15
CA SER A 43 22.10 42.36 26.84
C SER A 43 22.38 41.18 25.91
N ILE A 44 23.05 40.13 26.41
CA ILE A 44 23.35 38.94 25.62
C ILE A 44 22.06 38.19 25.26
N THR A 45 21.14 38.03 26.22
CA THR A 45 19.84 37.40 25.97
C THR A 45 19.07 38.14 24.89
N VAL A 46 18.97 39.47 24.97
CA VAL A 46 18.28 40.28 23.94
C VAL A 46 18.91 40.10 22.57
N VAL A 47 20.25 40.13 22.47
CA VAL A 47 20.96 39.91 21.19
C VAL A 47 20.68 38.51 20.63
N ILE A 48 20.76 37.47 21.45
CA ILE A 48 20.47 36.09 21.04
C ILE A 48 19.01 35.94 20.62
N THR A 49 18.06 36.54 21.35
CA THR A 49 16.64 36.51 21.00
C THR A 49 16.38 37.21 19.67
N LEU A 50 17.01 38.35 19.41
CA LEU A 50 16.89 39.05 18.13
C LEU A 50 17.47 38.23 16.96
N LEU A 51 18.61 37.57 17.18
CA LEU A 51 19.20 36.66 16.19
C LEU A 51 18.30 35.46 15.91
N ALA A 52 17.74 34.84 16.96
CA ALA A 52 16.79 33.74 16.82
C ALA A 52 15.51 34.19 16.08
N MET A 53 15.00 35.38 16.38
CA MET A 53 13.82 35.93 15.69
C MET A 53 14.11 36.22 14.22
N GLY A 54 15.29 36.78 13.91
CA GLY A 54 15.74 36.97 12.53
C GLY A 54 15.88 35.65 11.77
N TYR A 55 16.39 34.61 12.44
CA TYR A 55 16.48 33.26 11.87
C TYR A 55 15.10 32.68 11.56
N VAL A 56 14.16 32.71 12.51
CA VAL A 56 12.80 32.18 12.33
C VAL A 56 12.06 32.87 11.18
N LEU A 57 12.25 34.18 10.99
CA LEU A 57 11.62 34.92 9.89
C LEU A 57 12.29 34.68 8.53
N SER A 58 13.54 34.21 8.51
CA SER A 58 14.31 33.99 7.28
C SER A 58 14.11 32.58 6.70
N VAL A 59 13.85 31.59 7.54
CA VAL A 59 13.63 30.21 7.11
C VAL A 59 12.23 30.07 6.50
N PRO A 60 12.08 29.57 5.26
CA PRO A 60 10.77 29.36 4.68
C PRO A 60 10.00 28.27 5.46
N PRO A 61 8.70 28.47 5.73
CA PRO A 61 7.91 27.47 6.42
C PRO A 61 7.78 26.21 5.55
N VAL A 62 8.00 25.04 6.17
CA VAL A 62 7.75 23.73 5.56
C VAL A 62 6.45 23.21 6.13
N TYR A 63 5.48 22.97 5.25
CA TYR A 63 4.17 22.43 5.58
C TYR A 63 4.13 20.94 5.29
N ARG A 64 3.23 20.23 6.00
CA ARG A 64 2.94 18.82 5.77
C ARG A 64 1.45 18.64 5.51
N SER A 65 1.13 18.02 4.39
CA SER A 65 -0.24 17.61 4.03
C SER A 65 -0.37 16.11 4.21
N THR A 66 -1.44 15.66 4.85
CA THR A 66 -1.65 14.25 5.21
C THR A 66 -3.07 13.81 4.86
N ILE A 67 -3.19 12.65 4.20
CA ILE A 67 -4.47 11.96 3.98
C ILE A 67 -4.40 10.58 4.60
N GLY A 68 -5.38 10.26 5.45
CA GLY A 68 -5.53 8.94 6.07
C GLY A 68 -6.52 8.08 5.30
N PHE A 69 -6.20 6.79 5.15
CA PHE A 69 -7.06 5.79 4.52
C PHE A 69 -7.33 4.65 5.47
N LEU A 70 -8.59 4.26 5.55
CA LEU A 70 -9.01 3.02 6.16
C LEU A 70 -9.30 2.00 5.08
N MET A 71 -9.14 0.72 5.42
CA MET A 71 -9.57 -0.35 4.54
C MET A 71 -11.09 -0.23 4.31
N PRO A 72 -11.58 -0.41 3.08
CA PRO A 72 -13.01 -0.41 2.82
C PRO A 72 -13.73 -1.55 3.55
N THR A 73 -14.87 -1.23 4.16
CA THR A 73 -15.72 -2.21 4.87
C THR A 73 -16.30 -3.25 3.92
N GLU A 74 -16.68 -2.80 2.73
CA GLU A 74 -17.31 -3.59 1.67
C GLU A 74 -16.47 -3.55 0.40
N ILE A 75 -16.57 -4.60 -0.42
CA ILE A 75 -15.95 -4.59 -1.75
C ILE A 75 -16.74 -3.57 -2.60
N PRO A 76 -16.10 -2.53 -3.15
CA PRO A 76 -16.77 -1.60 -4.04
C PRO A 76 -17.10 -2.34 -5.35
N LEU A 77 -18.32 -2.91 -5.39
CA LEU A 77 -18.83 -3.59 -6.57
C LEU A 77 -19.44 -2.56 -7.52
N PRO A 78 -19.29 -2.75 -8.84
CA PRO A 78 -20.04 -1.98 -9.81
C PRO A 78 -21.54 -2.11 -9.53
N LYS A 79 -22.29 -1.01 -9.62
CA LYS A 79 -23.75 -0.99 -9.38
C LYS A 79 -24.51 -2.02 -10.22
N SER A 80 -23.96 -2.42 -11.37
CA SER A 80 -24.52 -3.44 -12.27
C SER A 80 -24.52 -4.86 -11.69
N ILE A 81 -23.69 -5.15 -10.69
CA ILE A 81 -23.55 -6.49 -10.09
C ILE A 81 -24.01 -6.50 -8.63
N ALA A 82 -24.18 -5.33 -8.00
CA ALA A 82 -24.64 -5.18 -6.62
C ALA A 82 -26.00 -5.84 -6.32
N THR A 83 -26.79 -6.18 -7.35
CA THR A 83 -28.09 -6.86 -7.22
C THR A 83 -28.01 -8.38 -7.29
N LYS A 84 -26.82 -8.98 -7.51
CA LYS A 84 -26.63 -10.44 -7.51
C LYS A 84 -26.24 -10.93 -6.12
N ASP A 85 -26.62 -12.16 -5.79
CA ASP A 85 -26.31 -12.76 -4.49
C ASP A 85 -24.79 -12.73 -4.20
N ALA A 86 -24.42 -12.26 -3.01
CA ALA A 86 -23.03 -12.09 -2.60
C ALA A 86 -22.19 -13.38 -2.71
N ASN A 87 -22.82 -14.54 -2.52
CA ASN A 87 -22.19 -15.86 -2.65
C ASN A 87 -21.86 -16.24 -4.12
N GLU A 88 -22.65 -15.77 -5.09
CA GLU A 88 -22.32 -15.97 -6.51
C GLU A 88 -21.14 -15.09 -6.92
N ILE A 89 -21.10 -13.84 -6.44
CA ILE A 89 -20.04 -12.89 -6.76
C ILE A 89 -18.71 -13.30 -6.14
N GLN A 90 -18.71 -13.75 -4.89
CA GLN A 90 -17.51 -14.17 -4.16
C GLN A 90 -16.84 -15.41 -4.77
N ASN A 91 -17.59 -16.27 -5.45
CA ASN A 91 -17.04 -17.42 -6.18
C ASN A 91 -16.45 -17.05 -7.56
N ILE A 92 -16.74 -15.86 -8.07
CA ILE A 92 -16.31 -15.37 -9.39
C ILE A 92 -15.09 -14.46 -9.26
N ILE A 93 -14.97 -13.71 -8.16
CA ILE A 93 -13.92 -12.72 -7.95
C ILE A 93 -12.84 -13.27 -7.00
N GLU A 94 -11.63 -13.49 -7.53
CA GLU A 94 -10.44 -13.84 -6.71
C GLU A 94 -9.90 -12.63 -5.92
N GLU A 95 -10.22 -11.41 -6.36
CA GLU A 95 -9.85 -10.15 -5.71
C GLU A 95 -10.59 -9.98 -4.37
N THR A 96 -9.84 -9.95 -3.28
CA THR A 96 -10.38 -9.61 -1.96
C THR A 96 -10.34 -8.09 -1.74
N LYS A 97 -11.15 -7.59 -0.79
CA LYS A 97 -11.05 -6.20 -0.30
C LYS A 97 -9.61 -5.80 0.06
N THR A 98 -8.82 -6.75 0.57
CA THR A 98 -7.41 -6.58 0.91
C THR A 98 -6.54 -6.40 -0.34
N SER A 99 -6.74 -7.23 -1.37
CA SER A 99 -6.03 -7.11 -2.65
C SER A 99 -6.31 -5.75 -3.30
N LEU A 100 -7.58 -5.35 -3.38
CA LEU A 100 -7.98 -4.07 -3.96
C LEU A 100 -7.39 -2.88 -3.20
N TYR A 101 -7.40 -2.93 -1.87
CA TYR A 101 -6.79 -1.90 -1.03
C TYR A 101 -5.27 -1.83 -1.24
N GLN A 102 -4.56 -2.96 -1.30
CA GLN A 102 -3.13 -2.97 -1.59
C GLN A 102 -2.80 -2.44 -2.98
N LYS A 103 -3.59 -2.82 -4.00
CA LYS A 103 -3.45 -2.28 -5.35
C LYS A 103 -3.66 -0.77 -5.37
N PHE A 104 -4.68 -0.26 -4.69
CA PHE A 104 -4.89 1.17 -4.52
C PHE A 104 -3.66 1.86 -3.93
N LEU A 105 -3.12 1.35 -2.82
CA LEU A 105 -1.93 1.91 -2.16
C LEU A 105 -0.70 1.88 -3.08
N MET A 106 -0.46 0.77 -3.79
CA MET A 106 0.63 0.68 -4.76
C MET A 106 0.47 1.65 -5.93
N GLN A 107 -0.77 1.85 -6.40
CA GLN A 107 -1.08 2.72 -7.51
C GLN A 107 -0.78 4.19 -7.18
N ILE A 108 -1.25 4.68 -6.02
CA ILE A 108 -1.01 6.08 -5.59
C ILE A 108 0.48 6.36 -5.30
N GLN A 109 1.28 5.33 -5.00
CA GLN A 109 2.73 5.46 -4.83
C GLN A 109 3.51 5.42 -6.15
N SER A 110 2.89 4.95 -7.23
CA SER A 110 3.57 4.80 -8.52
C SER A 110 3.93 6.16 -9.11
N TYR A 111 5.22 6.37 -9.40
CA TYR A 111 5.71 7.58 -10.06
C TYR A 111 4.94 7.90 -11.35
N TYR A 112 4.71 6.91 -12.21
CA TYR A 112 3.99 7.12 -13.47
C TYR A 112 2.57 7.60 -13.25
N PHE A 113 1.89 7.06 -12.23
CA PHE A 113 0.52 7.46 -11.91
C PHE A 113 0.46 8.86 -11.29
N GLN A 114 1.40 9.17 -10.39
CA GLN A 114 1.57 10.50 -9.85
C GLN A 114 1.80 11.54 -10.95
N GLN A 115 2.69 11.25 -11.90
CA GLN A 115 2.95 12.11 -13.04
C GLN A 115 1.69 12.28 -13.92
N GLU A 116 0.98 11.20 -14.22
CA GLU A 116 -0.27 11.24 -14.99
C GLU A 116 -1.31 12.19 -14.35
N VAL A 117 -1.51 12.07 -13.04
CA VAL A 117 -2.46 12.93 -12.30
C VAL A 117 -1.97 14.36 -12.23
N PHE A 118 -0.67 14.57 -12.04
CA PHE A 118 -0.07 15.89 -11.97
C PHE A 118 -0.25 16.67 -13.28
N ASP A 119 0.05 16.02 -14.40
CA ASP A 119 -0.11 16.57 -15.75
C ASP A 119 -1.59 16.82 -16.08
N ARG A 120 -2.45 15.84 -15.81
CA ARG A 120 -3.90 15.94 -16.08
C ARG A 120 -4.57 17.05 -15.26
N GLY A 121 -4.12 17.25 -14.03
CA GLY A 121 -4.66 18.28 -13.12
C GLY A 121 -4.06 19.67 -13.30
N ASN A 122 -3.14 19.85 -14.27
CA ASN A 122 -2.39 21.08 -14.50
C ASN A 122 -1.73 21.65 -13.22
N PHE A 123 -1.15 20.77 -12.40
CA PHE A 123 -0.60 21.16 -11.10
C PHE A 123 0.70 21.96 -11.20
N LEU A 124 1.38 21.94 -12.36
CA LEU A 124 2.63 22.67 -12.57
C LEU A 124 2.49 24.17 -12.23
N GLU A 125 1.40 24.81 -12.65
CA GLU A 125 1.12 26.23 -12.41
C GLU A 125 0.88 26.55 -10.93
N LYS A 126 0.51 25.55 -10.13
CA LYS A 126 0.24 25.71 -8.69
C LYS A 126 1.50 25.55 -7.84
N PHE A 127 2.48 24.79 -8.33
CA PHE A 127 3.74 24.55 -7.65
C PHE A 127 4.87 25.50 -8.11
N VAL A 128 4.76 26.06 -9.32
CA VAL A 128 5.78 26.93 -9.90
C VAL A 128 5.20 28.30 -10.19
N ASP A 129 5.75 29.34 -9.56
CA ASP A 129 5.28 30.73 -9.72
C ASP A 129 5.52 31.29 -11.14
N ASN A 130 6.40 30.68 -11.93
CA ASN A 130 6.60 30.99 -13.36
C ASN A 130 6.77 29.72 -14.22
N PRO A 131 5.66 29.12 -14.70
CA PRO A 131 5.68 27.85 -15.44
C PRO A 131 6.24 27.95 -16.87
N ASN A 132 6.46 29.17 -17.39
CA ASN A 132 6.98 29.40 -18.76
C ASN A 132 8.50 29.21 -18.89
N GLY A 133 9.21 28.96 -17.80
CA GLY A 133 10.62 28.54 -17.84
C GLY A 133 10.73 27.06 -18.21
N SER A 134 11.89 26.62 -18.73
CA SER A 134 12.22 25.24 -19.14
C SER A 134 12.06 24.13 -18.08
N VAL A 135 11.36 24.39 -16.97
CA VAL A 135 11.05 23.43 -15.91
C VAL A 135 10.02 22.44 -16.44
N LYS A 136 10.48 21.24 -16.75
CA LYS A 136 9.61 20.14 -17.17
C LYS A 136 8.83 19.62 -15.96
N SER A 137 7.53 19.37 -16.16
CA SER A 137 6.65 18.73 -15.16
C SER A 137 7.30 17.50 -14.49
N ALA A 138 7.91 16.61 -15.29
CA ALA A 138 8.59 15.41 -14.78
C ALA A 138 9.67 15.69 -13.71
N VAL A 139 10.38 16.82 -13.78
CA VAL A 139 11.41 17.19 -12.78
C VAL A 139 10.75 17.60 -11.47
N VAL A 140 9.64 18.33 -11.53
CA VAL A 140 8.87 18.72 -10.35
C VAL A 140 8.24 17.48 -9.70
N VAL A 141 7.65 16.59 -10.50
CA VAL A 141 7.06 15.35 -10.02
C VAL A 141 8.10 14.42 -9.42
N LEU A 142 9.33 14.36 -9.95
CA LEU A 142 10.41 13.56 -9.37
C LEU A 142 10.74 14.03 -7.94
N GLY A 143 10.89 15.34 -7.73
CA GLY A 143 11.10 15.90 -6.39
C GLY A 143 9.91 15.68 -5.46
N MET A 144 8.68 15.71 -5.99
CA MET A 144 7.47 15.41 -5.20
C MET A 144 7.35 13.93 -4.85
N ASN A 145 7.78 13.01 -5.73
CA ASN A 145 7.73 11.57 -5.47
C ASN A 145 8.63 11.21 -4.28
N GLU A 146 9.81 11.84 -4.17
CA GLU A 146 10.69 11.71 -3.00
C GLU A 146 10.08 12.29 -1.72
N ALA A 147 9.31 13.38 -1.85
CA ALA A 147 8.63 14.04 -0.73
C ALA A 147 7.33 13.36 -0.29
N ILE A 148 6.80 12.43 -1.10
CA ILE A 148 5.58 11.69 -0.80
C ILE A 148 5.94 10.39 -0.07
N THR A 149 5.42 10.23 1.13
CA THR A 149 5.62 9.03 1.94
C THR A 149 4.30 8.36 2.25
N LEU A 150 4.32 7.02 2.27
CA LEU A 150 3.19 6.22 2.74
C LEU A 150 3.62 5.54 4.04
N THR A 151 2.94 5.86 5.12
CA THR A 151 3.20 5.29 6.46
C THR A 151 1.98 4.49 6.93
N GLY A 152 2.15 3.66 7.97
CA GLY A 152 1.05 2.88 8.54
C GLY A 152 0.64 1.64 7.73
N ILE A 153 1.44 1.22 6.74
CA ILE A 153 1.16 0.00 5.96
C ILE A 153 1.42 -1.24 6.83
N PRO A 154 0.45 -2.15 7.00
CA PRO A 154 0.69 -3.39 7.71
C PRO A 154 1.73 -4.27 7.00
N ALA A 155 2.66 -4.84 7.78
CA ALA A 155 3.71 -5.72 7.26
C ALA A 155 3.13 -6.94 6.53
N LYS A 156 3.74 -7.32 5.40
CA LYS A 156 3.28 -8.38 4.49
C LYS A 156 3.32 -9.81 5.07
N ASN A 157 3.79 -10.02 6.30
CA ASN A 157 4.13 -11.36 6.78
C ASN A 157 3.34 -11.72 8.03
N THR A 158 2.48 -12.73 7.91
CA THR A 158 2.61 -14.00 8.65
C THR A 158 1.55 -14.97 8.15
N ASP A 159 2.01 -16.13 7.67
CA ASP A 159 1.22 -17.31 7.28
C ASP A 159 0.51 -17.96 8.49
N THR A 160 -0.22 -17.17 9.28
CA THR A 160 -1.04 -17.65 10.38
C THR A 160 -2.50 -17.31 10.08
N PRO A 161 -3.39 -18.31 9.92
CA PRO A 161 -4.80 -18.10 9.55
C PRO A 161 -5.64 -17.37 10.60
N ALA A 162 -5.05 -16.91 11.71
CA ALA A 162 -5.78 -16.50 12.92
C ALA A 162 -5.58 -15.02 13.34
N LEU A 163 -4.89 -14.17 12.56
CA LEU A 163 -4.64 -12.78 12.93
C LEU A 163 -5.07 -11.75 11.87
N ASN A 164 -6.15 -12.03 11.13
CA ASN A 164 -6.59 -11.20 10.00
C ASN A 164 -7.58 -10.06 10.35
N THR A 165 -7.77 -9.70 11.62
CA THR A 165 -8.72 -8.63 11.99
C THR A 165 -8.10 -7.38 12.60
N LYS A 166 -6.92 -7.44 13.24
CA LYS A 166 -6.30 -6.26 13.88
C LYS A 166 -5.26 -5.52 13.04
N VAL A 167 -4.83 -6.13 11.93
CA VAL A 167 -3.82 -5.58 11.01
C VAL A 167 -4.41 -4.46 10.14
N PHE A 168 -5.75 -4.39 10.04
CA PHE A 168 -6.49 -3.50 9.15
C PHE A 168 -7.21 -2.34 9.86
N ASP A 169 -7.08 -2.24 11.20
CA ASP A 169 -7.58 -1.11 11.99
C ASP A 169 -6.63 0.10 11.96
N ASN A 170 -5.40 -0.08 11.49
CA ASN A 170 -4.43 1.01 11.38
C ASN A 170 -4.59 1.73 10.03
N PRO A 171 -4.91 3.04 10.05
CA PRO A 171 -4.97 3.82 8.84
C PRO A 171 -3.59 3.93 8.17
N ALA A 172 -3.57 3.80 6.84
CA ALA A 172 -2.41 4.18 6.05
C ALA A 172 -2.44 5.69 5.82
N PHE A 173 -1.30 6.36 5.90
CA PHE A 173 -1.21 7.81 5.73
C PHE A 173 -0.33 8.15 4.54
N LEU A 174 -0.89 8.89 3.58
CA LEU A 174 -0.13 9.53 2.51
C LEU A 174 0.22 10.94 2.95
N GLU A 175 1.52 11.20 3.02
CA GLU A 175 2.06 12.47 3.51
C GLU A 175 2.90 13.12 2.42
N MET A 176 2.86 14.44 2.35
CA MET A 176 3.72 15.25 1.49
C MET A 176 4.23 16.45 2.27
N GLU A 177 5.52 16.76 2.14
CA GLU A 177 6.14 17.95 2.73
C GLU A 177 6.56 18.96 1.64
N GLY A 178 6.40 20.25 1.92
CA GLY A 178 6.71 21.31 0.95
C GLY A 178 6.27 22.71 1.38
N SER A 179 6.47 23.68 0.49
CA SER A 179 6.25 25.11 0.78
C SER A 179 4.90 25.66 0.30
N LYS A 180 4.10 24.86 -0.42
CA LYS A 180 2.82 25.27 -1.05
C LYS A 180 1.65 24.40 -0.53
N PRO A 181 1.14 24.65 0.68
CA PRO A 181 0.22 23.73 1.37
C PRO A 181 -1.10 23.49 0.62
N GLU A 182 -1.66 24.51 -0.01
CA GLU A 182 -2.92 24.40 -0.77
C GLU A 182 -2.75 23.52 -2.01
N ALA A 183 -1.70 23.76 -2.79
CA ALA A 183 -1.38 22.96 -3.97
C ALA A 183 -1.12 21.48 -3.61
N MET A 184 -0.45 21.24 -2.48
CA MET A 184 -0.20 19.91 -1.96
C MET A 184 -1.49 19.19 -1.55
N ALA A 185 -2.35 19.85 -0.77
CA ALA A 185 -3.63 19.27 -0.35
C ALA A 185 -4.54 18.95 -1.55
N GLU A 186 -4.63 19.87 -2.53
CA GLU A 186 -5.38 19.63 -3.75
C GLU A 186 -4.80 18.49 -4.59
N TYR A 187 -3.48 18.40 -4.69
CA TYR A 187 -2.81 17.35 -5.43
C TYR A 187 -3.00 15.97 -4.78
N LEU A 188 -2.81 15.85 -3.47
CA LEU A 188 -3.06 14.58 -2.76
C LEU A 188 -4.52 14.15 -2.89
N ASN A 189 -5.48 15.08 -2.81
CA ASN A 189 -6.89 14.78 -3.04
C ASN A 189 -7.17 14.30 -4.47
N ALA A 190 -6.57 14.95 -5.48
CA ALA A 190 -6.71 14.55 -6.87
C ALA A 190 -6.10 13.16 -7.14
N LEU A 191 -4.92 12.88 -6.55
CA LEU A 191 -4.23 11.60 -6.65
C LEU A 191 -5.06 10.46 -6.05
N VAL A 192 -5.64 10.68 -4.88
CA VAL A 192 -6.53 9.71 -4.23
C VAL A 192 -7.79 9.48 -5.05
N LYS A 193 -8.44 10.55 -5.51
CA LYS A 193 -9.65 10.44 -6.33
C LYS A 193 -9.40 9.68 -7.62
N ALA A 194 -8.33 10.03 -8.34
CA ALA A 194 -7.94 9.33 -9.56
C ALA A 194 -7.57 7.87 -9.27
N GLY A 195 -6.92 7.58 -8.13
CA GLY A 195 -6.54 6.22 -7.75
C GLY A 195 -7.77 5.35 -7.50
N ILE A 196 -8.77 5.90 -6.79
CA ILE A 196 -10.06 5.25 -6.57
C ILE A 196 -10.78 5.02 -7.90
N GLU A 197 -10.81 6.01 -8.79
CA GLU A 197 -11.41 5.86 -10.12
C GLU A 197 -10.70 4.78 -10.93
N LYS A 198 -9.36 4.71 -10.90
CA LYS A 198 -8.60 3.69 -11.64
C LYS A 198 -8.85 2.29 -11.12
N ILE A 199 -9.01 2.10 -9.81
CA ILE A 199 -9.40 0.80 -9.24
C ILE A 199 -10.83 0.40 -9.60
N HIS A 200 -11.74 1.37 -9.74
CA HIS A 200 -13.10 1.11 -10.24
C HIS A 200 -13.14 0.84 -11.75
N ILE A 201 -12.25 1.47 -12.52
CA ILE A 201 -12.18 1.42 -13.98
C ILE A 201 -11.32 0.26 -14.48
N ASP A 202 -10.37 -0.24 -13.67
CA ASP A 202 -9.55 -1.39 -14.07
C ASP A 202 -10.48 -2.57 -14.38
N ASP A 203 -10.68 -2.73 -15.68
CA ASP A 203 -11.47 -3.73 -16.39
C ASP A 203 -11.09 -5.15 -15.98
N HIS A 204 -10.08 -5.37 -15.14
CA HIS A 204 -9.71 -6.68 -14.62
C HIS A 204 -10.84 -7.37 -13.85
N LEU A 205 -11.66 -6.63 -13.08
CA LEU A 205 -12.83 -7.25 -12.44
C LEU A 205 -13.88 -7.64 -13.48
N PHE A 206 -14.21 -6.75 -14.43
CA PHE A 206 -15.17 -7.05 -15.50
C PHE A 206 -14.68 -8.15 -16.44
N ASN A 207 -13.43 -8.10 -16.89
CA ASN A 207 -12.77 -9.09 -17.73
C ASN A 207 -12.64 -10.43 -17.02
N ALA A 208 -12.29 -10.46 -15.73
CA ALA A 208 -12.27 -11.71 -14.97
C ALA A 208 -13.68 -12.30 -14.85
N ILE A 209 -14.69 -11.46 -14.60
CA ILE A 209 -16.10 -11.88 -14.55
C ILE A 209 -16.56 -12.40 -15.92
N ASP A 210 -16.26 -11.70 -17.02
CA ASP A 210 -16.63 -12.10 -18.39
C ASP A 210 -15.91 -13.39 -18.81
N GLN A 211 -14.62 -13.51 -18.50
CA GLN A 211 -13.86 -14.74 -18.75
C GLN A 211 -14.46 -15.92 -17.98
N ARG A 212 -14.80 -15.73 -16.70
CA ARG A 212 -15.43 -16.78 -15.88
C ARG A 212 -16.82 -17.14 -16.40
N LEU A 213 -17.64 -16.16 -16.78
CA LEU A 213 -18.95 -16.40 -17.40
C LEU A 213 -18.83 -17.20 -18.70
N LYS A 214 -17.83 -16.89 -19.53
CA LYS A 214 -17.52 -17.63 -20.75
C LYS A 214 -17.10 -19.08 -20.45
N THR A 215 -16.22 -19.29 -19.47
CA THR A 215 -15.78 -20.63 -19.04
C THR A 215 -16.94 -21.46 -18.49
N ILE A 216 -17.80 -20.86 -17.66
CA ILE A 216 -18.99 -21.53 -17.10
C ILE A 216 -19.96 -21.92 -18.22
N SER A 217 -20.19 -21.03 -19.18
CA SER A 217 -21.06 -21.28 -20.32
C SER A 217 -20.54 -22.43 -21.19
N ALA A 218 -19.24 -22.42 -21.50
CA ALA A 218 -18.59 -23.51 -22.24
C ALA A 218 -18.67 -24.85 -21.49
N LYS A 219 -18.45 -24.84 -20.16
CA LYS A 219 -18.56 -26.04 -19.33
C LYS A 219 -19.99 -26.59 -19.29
N LYS A 220 -20.99 -25.70 -19.20
CA LYS A 220 -22.41 -26.08 -19.26
C LYS A 220 -22.74 -26.76 -20.58
N GLU A 221 -22.33 -26.19 -21.71
CA GLU A 221 -22.57 -26.77 -23.04
C GLU A 221 -21.87 -28.12 -23.21
N PHE A 222 -20.63 -28.24 -22.72
CA PHE A 222 -19.87 -29.49 -22.73
C PHE A 222 -20.59 -30.59 -21.93
N LEU A 223 -21.00 -30.30 -20.70
CA LEU A 223 -21.74 -31.24 -19.85
C LEU A 223 -23.08 -31.65 -20.49
N LEU A 224 -23.81 -30.69 -21.06
CA LEU A 224 -25.08 -30.97 -21.74
C LEU A 224 -24.88 -31.87 -22.97
N SER A 225 -23.81 -31.66 -23.72
CA SER A 225 -23.45 -32.48 -24.89
C SER A 225 -23.00 -33.88 -24.49
N GLN A 226 -22.24 -33.99 -23.40
CA GLN A 226 -21.83 -35.27 -22.82
C GLN A 226 -23.04 -36.12 -22.42
N GLU A 227 -24.00 -35.54 -21.69
CA GLU A 227 -25.22 -36.23 -21.28
C GLU A 227 -26.09 -36.61 -22.48
N LYS A 228 -26.29 -35.71 -23.45
CA LYS A 228 -27.01 -36.04 -24.70
C LYS A 228 -26.38 -37.21 -25.45
N ASN A 229 -25.06 -37.27 -25.51
CA ASN A 229 -24.34 -38.36 -26.15
C ASN A 229 -24.47 -39.67 -25.37
N LYS A 230 -24.43 -39.62 -24.04
CA LYS A 230 -24.66 -40.79 -23.19
C LYS A 230 -26.08 -41.34 -23.39
N HIS A 231 -27.10 -40.49 -23.29
CA HIS A 231 -28.49 -40.85 -23.55
C HIS A 231 -28.68 -41.41 -24.97
N ARG A 232 -28.04 -40.81 -25.99
CA ARG A 232 -28.09 -41.32 -27.37
C ARG A 232 -27.53 -42.73 -27.47
N LYS A 233 -26.39 -43.02 -26.84
CA LYS A 233 -25.78 -44.36 -26.83
C LYS A 233 -26.66 -45.38 -26.11
N GLU A 234 -27.30 -45.00 -25.00
CA GLU A 234 -28.24 -45.86 -24.28
C GLU A 234 -29.47 -46.19 -25.15
N ILE A 235 -30.07 -45.20 -25.81
CA ILE A 235 -31.19 -45.42 -26.74
C ILE A 235 -30.78 -46.34 -27.90
N GLU A 236 -29.59 -46.15 -28.46
CA GLU A 236 -29.08 -46.98 -29.56
C GLU A 236 -28.84 -48.43 -29.11
N LEU A 237 -28.32 -48.63 -27.89
CA LEU A 237 -28.16 -49.94 -27.30
C LEU A 237 -29.52 -50.63 -27.08
N GLU A 238 -30.50 -49.93 -26.51
CA GLU A 238 -31.85 -50.46 -26.30
C GLU A 238 -32.52 -50.84 -27.62
N LYS A 239 -32.38 -49.99 -28.65
CA LYS A 239 -32.89 -50.26 -30.00
C LYS A 239 -32.26 -51.53 -30.60
N ASN A 240 -30.94 -51.67 -30.53
CA ASN A 240 -30.23 -52.86 -31.02
C ASN A 240 -30.67 -54.14 -30.27
N ILE A 241 -30.88 -54.06 -28.95
CA ILE A 241 -31.40 -55.17 -28.16
C ILE A 241 -32.82 -55.55 -28.61
N LEU A 242 -33.68 -54.56 -28.84
CA LEU A 242 -35.05 -54.77 -29.29
C LEU A 242 -35.09 -55.42 -30.67
N ASP A 243 -34.31 -54.92 -31.63
CA ASP A 243 -34.21 -55.43 -32.99
C ASP A 243 -33.77 -56.91 -32.98
N LYS A 244 -32.74 -57.24 -32.20
CA LYS A 244 -32.27 -58.63 -32.05
C LYS A 244 -33.32 -59.55 -31.40
N LYS A 245 -34.12 -59.02 -30.46
CA LYS A 245 -35.21 -59.76 -29.81
C LYS A 245 -36.36 -60.04 -30.79
N ILE A 246 -36.66 -59.10 -31.69
CA ILE A 246 -37.65 -59.27 -32.77
C ILE A 246 -37.17 -60.35 -33.74
N GLU A 247 -35.92 -60.29 -34.18
CA GLU A 247 -35.32 -61.27 -35.09
C GLU A 247 -35.37 -62.70 -34.51
N LEU A 248 -35.01 -62.87 -33.24
CA LEU A 248 -35.11 -64.15 -32.53
C LEU A 248 -36.55 -64.69 -32.48
N LYS A 249 -37.55 -63.83 -32.26
CA LYS A 249 -38.96 -64.23 -32.26
C LYS A 249 -39.43 -64.64 -33.66
N MET A 250 -39.02 -63.92 -34.70
CA MET A 250 -39.34 -64.25 -36.10
C MET A 250 -38.76 -65.61 -36.48
N ASN A 251 -37.47 -65.84 -36.21
CA ASN A 251 -36.79 -67.10 -36.49
C ASN A 251 -37.42 -68.29 -35.73
N LYS A 252 -37.88 -68.09 -34.48
CA LYS A 252 -38.63 -69.12 -33.74
C LYS A 252 -39.95 -69.46 -34.44
N ARG A 253 -40.72 -68.46 -34.84
CA ARG A 253 -41.99 -68.66 -35.56
C ARG A 253 -41.79 -69.37 -36.89
N GLU A 254 -40.77 -69.02 -37.66
CA GLU A 254 -40.46 -69.70 -38.92
C GLU A 254 -40.12 -71.17 -38.71
N LYS A 255 -39.32 -71.50 -37.69
CA LYS A 255 -39.03 -72.88 -37.32
C LYS A 255 -40.29 -73.65 -36.93
N GLU A 256 -41.19 -73.05 -36.14
CA GLU A 256 -42.46 -73.67 -35.77
C GLU A 256 -43.37 -73.91 -36.98
N ILE A 257 -43.47 -72.96 -37.91
CA ILE A 257 -44.22 -73.11 -39.16
C ILE A 257 -43.64 -74.24 -40.01
N THR A 258 -42.31 -74.30 -40.13
CA THR A 258 -41.60 -75.33 -40.90
C THR A 258 -41.80 -76.72 -40.28
N LEU A 259 -41.76 -76.82 -38.95
CA LEU A 259 -42.02 -78.08 -38.24
C LEU A 259 -43.46 -78.54 -38.44
N LYS A 260 -44.45 -77.64 -38.33
CA LYS A 260 -45.86 -77.96 -38.60
C LYS A 260 -46.12 -78.39 -40.04
N LYS A 261 -45.37 -77.85 -41.02
CA LYS A 261 -45.44 -78.30 -42.42
C LYS A 261 -44.86 -79.69 -42.65
N LYS A 262 -43.88 -80.13 -41.84
CA LYS A 262 -43.28 -81.48 -41.93
C LYS A 262 -44.11 -82.58 -41.24
N LEU A 263 -45.09 -82.20 -40.41
CA LEU A 263 -45.97 -83.09 -39.66
C LEU A 263 -47.35 -83.31 -40.34
N ARG A 264 -47.56 -82.75 -41.53
CA ARG A 264 -48.70 -83.00 -42.41
C ARG A 264 -48.21 -83.72 -43.65
#